data_AF-A0A949WHW4-F1
#
_entry.id   AF-A0A949WHW4-F1
#
_cell.length_a   1.000
_cell.length_b   1.000
_cell.length_c   1.000
_cell.angle_alpha   90.00
_cell.angle_beta   90.00
_cell.angle_gamma   90.00
#
_symmetry.space_group_name_H-M   'P 1'
#
loop_
_entity.id
_entity.type
_entity.pdbx_description
1 polymer ?
#
loop_
_entity_poly.entity_id
_entity_poly.type
_entity_poly.pdbx_seq_one_letter_code
_entity_poly.pdbx_strand_id
1 'polypeptide(L)'
;MNFAFSRETTEVTSQQIKQVKQWIYQCLEIDKDISICLSQLQCKEADCPPIETVISIMDNPVQQYKIHKKIADIELADISLLADKN
;
A
#
# COMPACT_ATOMS: atom_id res chain seq x y z
N MET A 1 25.89 1.54 15.91
CA MET A 1 24.99 1.31 14.76
C MET A 1 23.85 2.30 14.88
N ASN A 2 23.83 3.35 14.06
CA ASN A 2 22.84 4.44 14.15
C ASN A 2 21.90 4.36 12.95
N PHE A 3 20.74 3.73 13.12
CA PHE A 3 19.64 3.85 12.16
C PHE A 3 18.83 5.08 12.56
N ALA A 4 19.32 6.25 12.18
CA ALA A 4 18.55 7.49 12.19
C ALA A 4 17.58 7.43 11.01
N PHE A 5 16.42 6.82 11.23
CA PHE A 5 15.36 6.76 10.23
C PHE A 5 14.43 7.98 10.40
N SER A 6 14.95 9.14 10.01
CA SER A 6 14.15 10.36 9.87
C SER A 6 13.24 10.21 8.65
N ARG A 7 12.02 9.70 8.84
CA ARG A 7 10.95 9.81 7.83
C ARG A 7 10.24 11.15 8.05
N GLU A 8 10.77 12.19 7.43
CA GLU A 8 10.06 13.47 7.28
C GLU A 8 10.13 13.90 5.82
N THR A 9 9.16 13.45 5.01
CA THR A 9 8.52 14.24 3.92
C THR A 9 7.34 13.46 3.34
N THR A 10 6.15 13.93 3.71
CA THR A 10 4.82 13.50 3.26
C THR A 10 4.52 13.95 1.82
N GLU A 11 5.22 13.38 0.84
CA GLU A 11 4.90 13.59 -0.57
C GLU A 11 4.86 12.23 -1.25
N VAL A 12 3.64 11.73 -1.54
CA VAL A 12 3.46 10.46 -2.25
C VAL A 12 4.05 10.62 -3.65
N THR A 13 5.30 10.21 -3.79
CA THR A 13 6.03 10.32 -5.06
C THR A 13 5.66 9.15 -5.95
N SER A 14 5.70 9.33 -7.27
CA SER A 14 5.46 8.23 -8.23
C SER A 14 6.35 7.00 -7.97
N GLN A 15 7.52 7.20 -7.35
CA GLN A 15 8.40 6.12 -6.90
C GLN A 15 7.78 5.28 -5.78
N GLN A 16 7.10 5.86 -4.80
CA GLN A 16 6.42 5.11 -3.74
C GLN A 16 5.28 4.27 -4.30
N ILE A 17 4.49 4.82 -5.23
CA ILE A 17 3.41 4.09 -5.90
C ILE A 17 3.99 2.87 -6.63
N LYS A 18 5.10 3.04 -7.37
CA LYS A 18 5.79 1.93 -8.05
C LYS A 18 6.34 0.91 -7.05
N GLN A 19 6.92 1.37 -5.95
CA GLN A 19 7.47 0.52 -4.89
C GLN A 19 6.37 -0.37 -4.27
N VAL A 20 5.24 0.24 -3.88
CA VAL A 20 4.08 -0.47 -3.33
C VAL A 20 3.54 -1.48 -4.33
N LYS A 21 3.37 -1.10 -5.61
CA LYS A 21 2.99 -2.04 -6.67
C LYS A 21 3.97 -3.21 -6.77
N GLN A 22 5.27 -2.95 -6.73
CA GLN A 22 6.29 -3.99 -6.80
C GLN A 22 6.21 -4.95 -5.60
N TRP A 23 5.99 -4.43 -4.39
CA TRP A 23 5.77 -5.28 -3.22
C TRP A 23 4.53 -6.16 -3.36
N ILE A 24 3.43 -5.61 -3.89
CA ILE A 24 2.21 -6.38 -4.16
C ILE A 24 2.51 -7.49 -5.17
N TYR A 25 3.18 -7.19 -6.29
CA TYR A 25 3.58 -8.22 -7.27
C TYR A 25 4.47 -9.31 -6.68
N GLN A 26 5.33 -8.98 -5.71
CA GLN A 26 6.23 -9.95 -5.07
C GLN A 26 5.54 -10.77 -3.97
N CYS A 27 4.74 -10.13 -3.11
CA CYS A 27 4.09 -10.80 -1.98
C CYS A 27 2.86 -11.61 -2.39
N LEU A 28 2.08 -11.13 -3.37
CA LEU A 28 0.89 -11.83 -3.85
C LEU A 28 1.17 -12.72 -5.07
N GLU A 29 2.42 -12.79 -5.52
CA GLU A 29 2.84 -13.60 -6.68
C GLU A 29 2.00 -13.36 -7.95
N ILE A 30 1.45 -12.15 -8.09
CA ILE A 30 0.64 -11.75 -9.23
C ILE A 30 1.51 -11.25 -10.40
N ASP A 31 1.00 -11.40 -11.62
CA ASP A 31 1.73 -11.00 -12.83
C ASP A 31 1.79 -9.47 -12.98
N LYS A 32 2.90 -8.96 -13.54
CA LYS A 32 3.08 -7.52 -13.78
C LYS A 32 2.15 -6.97 -14.86
N ASP A 33 1.54 -7.86 -15.65
CA ASP A 33 0.49 -7.52 -16.60
C ASP A 33 -0.80 -7.06 -15.90
N ILE A 34 -1.02 -7.50 -14.65
CA ILE A 34 -2.21 -7.16 -13.88
C ILE A 34 -2.21 -5.68 -13.49
N SER A 35 -3.31 -5.01 -13.81
CA SER A 35 -3.52 -3.62 -13.42
C SER A 35 -3.85 -3.50 -11.94
N ILE A 36 -2.92 -2.90 -11.19
CA ILE A 36 -3.10 -2.52 -9.79
C ILE A 36 -3.50 -1.04 -9.70
N CYS A 37 -4.67 -0.80 -9.11
CA CYS A 37 -5.18 0.52 -8.74
C CYS A 37 -4.89 0.80 -7.26
N LEU A 38 -4.23 1.92 -6.98
CA LEU A 38 -3.98 2.41 -5.63
C LEU A 38 -4.77 3.70 -5.42
N SER A 39 -5.76 3.67 -4.53
CA SER A 39 -6.66 4.78 -4.25
C SER A 39 -6.55 5.19 -2.80
N GLN A 40 -6.28 6.45 -2.52
CA GLN A 40 -6.27 6.97 -1.15
C GLN A 40 -7.56 7.71 -0.87
N LEU A 41 -8.24 7.33 0.21
CA LEU A 41 -9.46 8.01 0.67
C LEU A 41 -9.20 8.66 2.01
N GLN A 42 -9.85 9.80 2.26
CA GLN A 42 -9.74 10.50 3.54
C GLN A 42 -10.82 10.03 4.51
N CYS A 43 -10.43 9.47 5.65
CA CYS A 43 -11.32 9.25 6.78
C CYS A 43 -11.59 10.60 7.46
N LYS A 44 -12.86 11.01 7.52
CA LYS A 44 -13.32 12.24 8.18
C LYS A 44 -13.77 12.00 9.64
N GLU A 45 -13.22 10.99 10.28
CA GLU A 45 -13.58 10.62 11.66
C GLU A 45 -12.53 11.15 12.65
N ALA A 46 -13.00 11.70 13.77
CA ALA A 46 -12.17 12.43 14.73
C ALA A 46 -11.14 11.55 15.49
N ASP A 47 -11.28 10.22 15.43
CA ASP A 47 -10.48 9.26 16.19
C ASP A 47 -9.69 8.28 15.30
N CYS A 48 -9.64 8.50 13.98
CA CYS A 48 -8.94 7.62 13.04
C CYS A 48 -7.92 8.36 12.17
N PRO A 49 -6.85 7.69 11.72
CA PRO A 49 -5.90 8.28 10.78
C PRO A 49 -6.65 8.82 9.56
N PRO A 50 -6.36 10.06 9.11
CA PRO A 50 -7.19 10.77 8.15
C PRO A 50 -7.14 10.19 6.74
N ILE A 51 -6.38 9.11 6.49
CA ILE A 51 -6.15 8.55 5.16
C ILE A 51 -6.13 7.02 5.22
N GLU A 52 -6.99 6.37 4.44
CA GLU A 52 -6.91 4.95 4.09
C GLU A 52 -6.41 4.78 2.65
N THR A 53 -5.78 3.65 2.36
CA THR A 53 -5.37 3.24 1.03
C THR A 53 -6.08 1.96 0.65
N VAL A 54 -6.78 2.01 -0.48
CA VAL A 54 -7.42 0.87 -1.12
C VAL A 54 -6.56 0.43 -2.29
N ILE A 55 -6.22 -0.84 -2.30
CA ILE A 55 -5.45 -1.52 -3.34
C ILE A 55 -6.41 -2.45 -4.06
N SER A 56 -6.76 -2.13 -5.30
CA SER A 56 -7.62 -2.97 -6.14
C SER A 56 -6.78 -3.61 -7.23
N ILE A 57 -6.69 -4.94 -7.19
CA ILE A 57 -5.96 -5.77 -8.14
C ILE A 57 -7.00 -6.33 -9.11
N MET A 58 -6.94 -5.90 -10.36
CA MET A 58 -7.87 -6.33 -11.43
C MET A 58 -7.48 -7.70 -11.98
N ASP A 59 -7.31 -8.69 -11.10
CA ASP A 59 -7.03 -10.09 -11.44
C ASP A 59 -8.33 -10.91 -11.52
N ASN A 60 -8.22 -12.21 -11.78
CA ASN A 60 -9.34 -13.14 -11.93
C ASN A 60 -9.18 -14.28 -10.89
N PRO A 61 -9.72 -14.13 -9.66
CA PRO A 61 -10.72 -13.15 -9.21
C PRO A 61 -10.14 -11.79 -8.76
N VAL A 62 -10.96 -10.73 -8.83
CA VAL A 62 -10.56 -9.38 -8.40
C VAL A 62 -10.28 -9.37 -6.90
N GLN A 63 -9.05 -9.01 -6.53
CA GLN A 63 -8.63 -8.90 -5.14
C GLN A 63 -8.59 -7.44 -4.71
N GLN A 64 -9.15 -7.13 -3.55
CA GLN A 64 -9.15 -5.77 -3.02
C GLN A 64 -8.68 -5.78 -1.56
N TYR A 65 -7.64 -5.00 -1.29
CA TYR A 65 -7.07 -4.84 0.05
C TYR A 65 -7.28 -3.40 0.53
N LYS A 66 -7.52 -3.24 1.83
CA LYS A 66 -7.70 -1.93 2.47
C LYS A 66 -6.71 -1.80 3.61
N ILE A 67 -5.97 -0.71 3.64
CA ILE A 67 -5.00 -0.39 4.69
C ILE A 67 -5.36 0.97 5.27
N HIS A 68 -5.53 1.04 6.59
CA HIS A 68 -5.79 2.29 7.32
C HIS A 68 -4.50 3.13 7.49
N LYS A 69 -3.80 3.35 6.38
CA LYS A 69 -2.59 4.15 6.26
C LYS A 69 -2.57 4.84 4.90
N LYS A 70 -1.88 5.97 4.80
CA LYS A 70 -1.55 6.60 3.51
C LYS A 70 -0.50 5.78 2.76
N ILE A 71 -0.50 5.81 1.43
CA ILE A 71 0.50 5.14 0.56
C ILE A 71 1.92 5.44 1.02
N ALA A 72 2.16 6.67 1.48
CA ALA A 72 3.49 7.07 1.92
C ALA A 72 4.01 6.35 3.17
N ASP A 73 3.11 5.82 4.00
CA ASP A 73 3.42 5.07 5.22
C ASP A 73 3.20 3.56 5.04
N ILE A 74 2.81 3.12 3.84
CA ILE A 74 2.76 1.69 3.53
C ILE A 74 4.20 1.19 3.41
N GLU A 75 4.49 0.12 4.14
CA GLU A 75 5.76 -0.58 4.06
C GLU A 75 5.58 -1.99 3.51
N LEU A 76 6.70 -2.62 3.13
CA LEU A 76 6.71 -4.02 2.73
C LEU A 76 6.08 -4.93 3.81
N ALA A 77 6.28 -4.63 5.09
CA ALA A 77 5.68 -5.39 6.18
C ALA A 77 4.14 -5.34 6.15
N ASP A 78 3.54 -4.20 5.84
CA ASP A 78 2.09 -4.08 5.70
C ASP A 78 1.57 -4.92 4.52
N ILE A 79 2.28 -4.90 3.39
CA ILE A 79 1.91 -5.71 2.22
C ILE A 79 2.08 -7.21 2.50
N SER A 80 3.15 -7.60 3.18
CA SER A 80 3.39 -9.00 3.57
C SER A 80 2.31 -9.52 4.51
N LEU A 81 1.81 -8.69 5.43
CA LEU A 81 0.68 -9.04 6.31
C LEU A 81 -0.62 -9.25 5.53
N LEU A 82 -0.81 -8.56 4.39
CA LEU A 82 -1.98 -8.78 3.52
C LEU A 82 -1.87 -10.10 2.75
N ALA A 83 -0.68 -10.47 2.31
CA ALA A 83 -0.44 -11.71 1.59
C ALA A 83 -0.58 -12.95 2.50
N ASP A 84 -0.12 -12.87 3.75
CA ASP A 84 -0.21 -13.97 4.73
C ASP A 84 -1.65 -14.30 5.14
N LYS A 85 -2.58 -13.36 4.97
CA LYS A 85 -3.99 -13.51 5.36
C LYS A 85 -4.87 -14.25 4.34
N ASN A 86 -4.31 -14.70 3.22
CA ASN A 86 -5.06 -15.26 2.08
C ASN A 86 -4.88 -16.77 1.92
#